data_AF-A0A9D6YEM5-F1
#
_entry.id   AF-A0A9D6YEM5-F1
#
_cell.length_a   1.000
_cell.length_b   1.000
_cell.length_c   1.000
_cell.angle_alpha   90.00
_cell.angle_beta   90.00
_cell.angle_gamma   90.00
#
_symmetry.space_group_name_H-M   'P 1'
#
loop_
_entity.id
_entity.type
_entity.pdbx_description
1 polymer ?
#
loop_
_entity_poly.entity_id
_entity_poly.type
_entity_poly.pdbx_seq_one_letter_code
_entity_poly.pdbx_strand_id
1 'polypeptide(L)' 'GETEELYELESDPEELTNLAARPEQAARLRELRARAIAELRRTDAKFVDRMPATKAQGSR' A
#
# COMPACT_ATOMS: atom_id res chain seq x y z
N GLY A 1 7.36 -13.15 -0.18
CA GLY A 1 7.10 -11.74 -0.47
C GLY A 1 6.93 -11.03 0.84
N GLU A 2 7.31 -9.76 0.92
CA GLU A 2 7.21 -8.96 2.15
C GLU A 2 5.77 -8.55 2.44
N THR A 3 5.53 -8.13 3.69
CA THR A 3 4.23 -7.60 4.13
C THR A 3 4.05 -6.16 3.63
N GLU A 4 2.81 -5.76 3.33
CA GLU A 4 2.49 -4.36 3.03
C GLU A 4 2.69 -3.48 4.27
N GLU A 5 3.16 -2.25 4.08
CA GLU A 5 3.48 -1.32 5.17
C GLU A 5 2.80 0.03 4.94
N LEU A 6 2.38 0.68 6.03
CA LEU A 6 1.78 2.00 6.03
C LEU A 6 2.20 2.72 7.31
N TYR A 7 2.75 3.94 7.17
CA TYR A 7 3.25 4.75 8.28
C TYR A 7 2.60 6.14 8.26
N GLU A 8 2.35 6.70 9.44
CA GLU A 8 1.87 8.07 9.61
C GLU A 8 3.05 8.98 9.93
N LEU A 9 3.70 9.48 8.89
CA LEU A 9 5.01 10.13 8.98
C LEU A 9 5.02 11.39 9.86
N GLU A 10 3.88 12.08 10.02
CA GLU A 10 3.80 13.25 10.91
C GLU A 10 3.98 12.85 12.38
N SER A 11 3.41 11.71 12.78
CA SER A 11 3.45 11.21 14.16
C SER A 11 4.53 10.15 14.40
N ASP A 12 5.00 9.50 13.33
CA ASP A 12 5.95 8.40 13.32
C ASP A 12 6.98 8.60 12.19
N PRO A 13 7.82 9.64 12.28
CA PRO A 13 8.83 9.94 11.25
C PRO A 13 9.95 8.89 11.17
N GLU A 14 10.07 8.02 12.18
CA GLU A 14 11.04 6.93 12.24
C GLU A 14 10.46 5.60 11.69
N GLU A 15 9.20 5.61 11.20
CA GLU A 15 8.52 4.45 10.59
C GLU A 15 8.50 3.21 11.50
N LEU A 16 8.34 3.41 12.82
CA LEU A 16 8.42 2.32 13.79
C LEU A 16 7.11 1.53 13.91
N THR A 17 5.99 2.12 13.51
CA THR A 17 4.64 1.58 13.73
C THR A 17 3.94 1.29 12.41
N ASN A 18 4.07 0.07 11.90
CA ASN A 18 3.34 -0.36 10.72
C ASN A 18 1.81 -0.45 10.99
N LEU A 19 1.05 0.39 10.28
CA LEU A 19 -0.41 0.50 10.38
C LEU A 19 -1.17 -0.40 9.39
N ALA A 20 -0.49 -1.08 8.45
CA ALA A 20 -1.13 -1.77 7.33
C ALA A 20 -2.04 -2.94 7.74
N ALA A 21 -1.82 -3.52 8.92
CA ALA A 21 -2.66 -4.59 9.45
C ALA A 21 -3.96 -4.07 10.12
N ARG A 22 -4.09 -2.76 10.33
CA ARG A 22 -5.22 -2.18 11.05
C ARG A 22 -6.45 -2.05 10.12
N PRO A 23 -7.63 -2.61 10.48
CA PRO A 23 -8.80 -2.61 9.61
C PRO A 23 -9.26 -1.21 9.18
N GLU A 24 -9.11 -0.20 10.04
CA GLU A 24 -9.44 1.19 9.76
C GLU A 24 -8.62 1.78 8.60
N GLN A 25 -7.44 1.21 8.30
CA GLN A 25 -6.58 1.65 7.20
C GLN A 25 -6.92 1.01 5.85
N ALA A 26 -7.86 0.06 5.80
CA ALA A 26 -8.16 -0.68 4.58
C ALA A 26 -8.60 0.23 3.40
N ALA A 27 -9.39 1.27 3.68
CA ALA A 27 -9.80 2.23 2.67
C ALA A 27 -8.60 3.05 2.15
N ARG A 28 -7.74 3.52 3.05
CA ARG A 28 -6.54 4.29 2.73
C ARG A 28 -5.54 3.48 1.91
N LEU A 29 -5.31 2.23 2.29
CA LEU A 29 -4.45 1.30 1.55
C LEU A 29 -4.94 1.07 0.11
N ARG A 30 -6.25 0.87 -0.08
CA ARG A 30 -6.82 0.72 -1.44
C ARG A 30 -6.61 1.97 -2.28
N GLU A 31 -6.82 3.15 -1.71
CA GLU A 31 -6.58 4.44 -2.37
C GLU A 31 -5.11 4.61 -2.77
N LEU A 32 -4.18 4.42 -1.82
CA LEU A 32 -2.74 4.53 -2.06
C LEU A 32 -2.27 3.53 -3.09
N ARG A 33 -2.75 2.29 -3.04
CA ARG A 33 -2.42 1.26 -4.02
C ARG A 33 -2.90 1.61 -5.43
N ALA A 34 -4.10 2.17 -5.57
CA ALA A 34 -4.59 2.65 -6.87
C ALA A 34 -3.69 3.76 -7.43
N ARG A 35 -3.26 4.70 -6.58
CA ARG A 35 -2.31 5.77 -6.97
C ARG A 35 -0.94 5.21 -7.36
N ALA A 36 -0.41 4.27 -6.59
CA ALA A 36 0.86 3.61 -6.89
C ALA A 36 0.82 2.86 -8.23
N ILE A 37 -0.25 2.10 -8.50
CA ILE A 37 -0.44 1.41 -9.80
C ILE A 37 -0.52 2.42 -10.95
N ALA A 38 -1.26 3.52 -10.78
CA ALA A 38 -1.35 4.56 -11.80
C ALA A 38 0.02 5.17 -12.11
N GLU A 39 0.82 5.45 -11.08
CA GLU A 39 2.17 6.01 -11.21
C GLU A 39 3.15 5.02 -11.87
N LEU A 40 3.10 3.74 -11.48
CA LEU A 40 3.90 2.68 -12.09
C LEU A 40 3.56 2.50 -13.58
N ARG A 41 2.28 2.63 -13.96
CA ARG A 41 1.87 2.63 -15.37
C ARG A 41 2.37 3.87 -16.11
N ARG A 42 2.25 5.05 -15.50
CA ARG A 42 2.74 6.32 -16.07
C ARG A 42 4.24 6.28 -16.35
N THR A 43 4.99 5.57 -15.52
CA THR A 43 6.46 5.42 -15.62
C THR A 43 6.90 4.16 -16.35
N ASP A 44 5.97 3.43 -16.98
CA ASP A 44 6.25 2.21 -17.76
C ASP A 44 7.00 1.11 -16.98
N ALA A 45 6.70 0.99 -15.69
CA ALA A 45 7.26 -0.04 -14.82
C ALA A 45 6.75 -1.44 -15.23
N LYS A 46 7.66 -2.25 -15.82
CA LYS A 46 7.36 -3.56 -16.43
C LYS A 46 6.85 -4.66 -15.47
N PHE A 47 6.72 -4.36 -14.20
CA PHE A 47 6.23 -5.28 -13.17
C PHE A 47 4.83 -4.94 -12.66
N VAL A 48 4.21 -3.83 -13.08
CA VAL A 48 2.96 -3.33 -12.48
C VAL A 48 1.83 -4.36 -12.52
N ASP A 49 1.68 -5.09 -13.63
CA ASP A 49 0.62 -6.10 -13.76
C ASP A 49 0.97 -7.44 -13.07
N ARG A 50 2.16 -7.54 -12.46
CA ARG A 50 2.64 -8.71 -11.70
C ARG A 50 2.76 -8.43 -10.19
N MET A 51 2.31 -7.26 -9.72
CA MET A 51 2.33 -6.94 -8.30
C MET A 51 1.48 -7.95 -7.49
N PRO A 52 1.96 -8.42 -6.33
CA PRO A 52 1.20 -9.35 -5.49
C PRO A 52 -0.06 -8.66 -4.93
N ALA A 53 -1.12 -9.43 -4.71
CA ALA A 53 -2.32 -8.93 -4.03
C ALA A 53 -2.00 -8.52 -2.59
N THR A 54 -2.72 -7.52 -2.07
CA THR A 54 -2.55 -7.06 -0.70
C THR A 54 -3.71 -7.46 0.20
N LYS A 55 -3.52 -7.44 1.52
CA LYS A 55 -4.57 -7.78 2.49
C LYS A 55 -5.81 -6.88 2.31
N ALA A 56 -5.60 -5.58 2.10
CA ALA A 56 -6.68 -4.61 1.90
C ALA A 56 -7.51 -4.82 0.62
N GLN A 57 -7.00 -5.58 -0.35
CA GLN A 57 -7.73 -5.98 -1.56
C GLN A 57 -8.60 -7.24 -1.34
N GLY A 58 -8.29 -8.06 -0.33
CA GLY A 58 -9.03 -9.28 0.01
C GLY A 58 -10.15 -9.09 1.06
N SER A 59 -10.09 -8.01 1.84
CA SER A 59 -11.13 -7.67 2.82
C SER A 59 -12.39 -7.14 2.12
N ARG A 60 -13.40 -8.01 1.97
CA ARG A 60 -14.78 -7.63 1.63
C ARG A 60 -15.52 -7.10 2.84
#